data_AF-A0A7H9DST2-F1
#
_entry.id   AF-A0A7H9DST2-F1
#
_cell.length_a   1.000
_cell.length_b   1.000
_cell.length_c   1.000
_cell.angle_alpha   90.00
_cell.angle_beta   90.00
_cell.angle_gamma   90.00
#
_symmetry.space_group_name_H-M   'P 1'
#
loop_
_entity.id
_entity.type
_entity.pdbx_description
1 polymer ?
#
loop_
_entity_poly.entity_id
_entity_poly.type
_entity_poly.pdbx_seq_one_letter_code
_entity_poly.pdbx_strand_id
1 'polypeptide(L)'
;MSQYYNEKICSLVEKLYISSGNSKERLSECQEKIISCYLASKTANLSDEANEFWNKFNEEYLSKINIYEDNRAKNVNLYSLLSKKRFKSLEKYYLFFLEEYSKI
;
A
#
# COMPACT_ATOMS: atom_id res chain seq x y z
N MET A 1 -6.61 -1.29 17.65
CA MET A 1 -5.98 -0.82 16.40
C MET A 1 -5.63 0.66 16.58
N SER A 2 -4.52 1.16 16.02
CA SER A 2 -4.09 2.56 16.21
C SER A 2 -4.98 3.53 15.42
N GLN A 3 -5.48 4.58 16.07
CA GLN A 3 -6.29 5.61 15.41
C GLN A 3 -5.57 6.21 14.18
N TYR A 4 -4.26 6.44 14.30
CA TYR A 4 -3.45 6.96 13.21
C TYR A 4 -3.40 6.01 12.00
N TYR A 5 -3.31 4.70 12.23
CA TYR A 5 -3.34 3.70 11.16
C TYR A 5 -4.71 3.64 10.48
N ASN A 6 -5.78 3.64 11.28
CA ASN A 6 -7.15 3.63 10.77
C ASN A 6 -7.41 4.82 9.84
N GLU A 7 -6.99 6.03 10.24
CA GLU A 7 -7.09 7.23 9.40
C GLU A 7 -6.35 7.07 8.05
N LYS A 8 -5.17 6.43 8.04
CA LYS A 8 -4.45 6.19 6.79
C LYS A 8 -5.13 5.16 5.91
N ILE A 9 -5.65 4.06 6.49
CA ILE A 9 -6.39 3.04 5.75
C ILE A 9 -7.68 3.62 5.14
N CYS A 10 -8.45 4.39 5.91
CA CYS A 10 -9.63 5.08 5.38
C CYS A 10 -9.26 5.97 4.18
N SER A 11 -8.22 6.79 4.33
CA SER A 11 -7.78 7.69 3.26
C SER A 11 -7.27 6.95 2.03
N LEU A 12 -6.65 5.77 2.20
CA LEU A 12 -6.23 4.90 1.10
C LEU A 12 -7.44 4.34 0.36
N VAL A 13 -8.41 3.77 1.08
CA VAL A 13 -9.59 3.16 0.48
C VAL A 13 -10.45 4.21 -0.24
N GLU A 14 -10.69 5.37 0.37
CA GLU A 14 -11.37 6.49 -0.29
C GLU A 14 -10.71 6.87 -1.62
N LYS A 15 -9.37 6.96 -1.63
CA LYS A 15 -8.63 7.26 -2.85
C LYS A 15 -8.77 6.15 -3.89
N LEU A 16 -8.74 4.87 -3.49
CA LEU A 16 -8.94 3.73 -4.40
C LEU A 16 -10.34 3.73 -5.05
N TYR A 17 -11.36 4.21 -4.34
CA TYR A 17 -12.72 4.34 -4.89
C TYR A 17 -12.86 5.51 -5.86
N ILE A 18 -12.16 6.63 -5.62
CA ILE A 18 -12.21 7.82 -6.47
C ILE A 18 -11.32 7.66 -7.72
N SER A 19 -10.22 6.93 -7.60
CA SER A 19 -9.27 6.71 -8.70
C SER A 19 -9.91 5.98 -9.87
N SER A 20 -9.77 6.55 -11.06
CA SER A 20 -10.22 5.98 -12.33
C SER A 20 -9.20 4.99 -12.91
N GLY A 21 -9.60 4.22 -13.92
CA GLY A 21 -8.70 3.30 -14.61
C GLY A 21 -8.76 1.86 -14.11
N ASN A 22 -7.85 1.02 -14.59
CA ASN A 22 -7.74 -0.39 -14.21
C ASN A 22 -7.03 -0.56 -12.85
N SER A 23 -7.05 -1.77 -12.28
CA SER A 23 -6.51 -2.04 -10.95
C SER A 23 -5.05 -1.62 -10.75
N LYS A 24 -4.23 -1.64 -11.81
CA LYS A 24 -2.81 -1.24 -11.76
C LYS A 24 -2.65 0.28 -11.68
N GLU A 25 -3.39 1.00 -12.51
CA GLU A 25 -3.41 2.46 -12.54
C GLU A 25 -3.87 3.01 -11.19
N ARG A 26 -4.99 2.50 -10.68
CA ARG A 26 -5.52 2.90 -9.37
C ARG A 26 -4.54 2.68 -8.21
N LEU A 27 -3.87 1.52 -8.15
CA LEU A 27 -2.86 1.28 -7.10
C LEU A 27 -1.64 2.20 -7.24
N SER A 28 -1.23 2.50 -8.47
CA SER A 28 -0.14 3.44 -8.70
C SER A 28 -0.52 4.85 -8.26
N GLU A 29 -1.73 5.32 -8.56
CA GLU A 29 -2.21 6.62 -8.09
C GLU A 29 -2.31 6.69 -6.57
N CYS A 30 -2.46 5.54 -5.91
CA CYS A 30 -2.51 5.43 -4.45
C CYS A 30 -1.14 5.22 -3.80
N GLN A 31 -0.02 5.26 -4.54
CA GLN A 31 1.32 4.93 -4.02
C GLN A 31 1.65 5.66 -2.71
N GLU A 32 1.44 6.98 -2.66
CA GLU A 32 1.75 7.78 -1.47
C GLU A 32 0.90 7.39 -0.26
N LYS A 33 -0.37 7.02 -0.49
CA LYS A 33 -1.30 6.57 0.54
C LYS A 33 -0.92 5.18 1.06
N ILE A 34 -0.50 4.28 0.17
CA ILE A 34 0.01 2.95 0.53
C ILE A 34 1.27 3.06 1.39
N ILE A 35 2.22 3.92 1.00
CA ILE A 35 3.43 4.19 1.78
C ILE A 35 3.06 4.76 3.16
N SER A 36 2.12 5.70 3.21
CA SER A 36 1.64 6.28 4.47
C SER A 36 1.00 5.24 5.39
N CYS A 37 0.21 4.31 4.85
CA CYS A 37 -0.36 3.20 5.61
C CYS A 37 0.72 2.27 6.17
N TYR A 38 1.71 1.91 5.36
CA TYR A 38 2.84 1.11 5.80
C TYR A 38 3.61 1.78 6.95
N LEU A 39 3.92 3.07 6.83
CA LEU A 39 4.60 3.81 7.91
C LEU A 39 3.77 3.84 9.19
N ALA A 40 2.46 4.06 9.08
CA ALA A 40 1.55 4.01 10.22
C ALA A 40 1.50 2.60 10.84
N SER A 41 1.55 1.55 10.01
CA SER A 41 1.54 0.15 10.42
C SER A 41 2.72 -0.17 11.34
N LYS A 42 3.89 0.45 11.13
CA LYS A 42 5.09 0.24 11.95
C LYS A 42 4.99 0.80 13.36
N THR A 43 4.06 1.72 13.58
CA THR A 43 3.81 2.34 14.89
C THR A 43 2.53 1.83 15.55
N ALA A 44 1.81 0.93 14.88
CA ALA A 44 0.52 0.43 15.32
C ALA A 44 0.63 -0.99 15.90
N ASN A 45 -0.10 -1.27 16.98
CA ASN A 45 -0.35 -2.63 17.44
C ASN A 45 -1.41 -3.27 16.54
N LEU A 46 -0.96 -3.83 15.42
CA LEU A 46 -1.76 -4.57 14.45
C LEU A 46 -1.79 -6.07 14.76
N SER A 47 -2.71 -6.81 14.12
CA SER A 47 -2.70 -8.27 14.17
C SER A 47 -1.49 -8.85 13.44
N ASP A 48 -1.17 -10.11 13.72
CA ASP A 48 -0.04 -10.80 13.09
C ASP A 48 -0.20 -10.87 11.57
N GLU A 49 -1.44 -11.07 11.08
CA GLU A 49 -1.73 -11.13 9.64
C GLU A 49 -1.47 -9.80 8.94
N ALA A 50 -1.87 -8.69 9.56
CA ALA A 50 -1.64 -7.36 9.01
C ALA A 50 -0.15 -7.00 9.02
N ASN A 51 0.58 -7.37 10.07
CA ASN A 51 2.03 -7.21 10.13
C ASN A 51 2.74 -8.03 9.05
N GLU A 52 2.34 -9.29 8.86
CA GLU A 52 2.89 -10.16 7.83
C GLU A 52 2.64 -9.61 6.42
N PHE A 53 1.42 -9.12 6.16
CA PHE A 53 1.09 -8.48 4.90
C PHE A 53 2.01 -7.29 4.62
N TRP A 54 2.14 -6.35 5.56
CA TRP A 54 2.95 -5.14 5.37
C TRP A 54 4.44 -5.45 5.24
N ASN A 55 4.95 -6.46 5.93
CA ASN A 55 6.33 -6.94 5.76
C ASN A 55 6.56 -7.49 4.36
N LYS A 56 5.68 -8.40 3.88
CA LYS A 56 5.75 -8.93 2.51
C LYS A 56 5.62 -7.84 1.48
N PHE A 57 4.69 -6.89 1.66
CA PHE A 57 4.50 -5.77 0.74
C PHE A 57 5.77 -4.90 0.65
N ASN A 58 6.43 -4.65 1.78
CA ASN A 58 7.68 -3.91 1.81
C ASN A 58 8.81 -4.67 1.08
N GLU A 59 8.99 -5.96 1.35
CA GLU A 59 10.00 -6.78 0.65
C GLU A 59 9.73 -6.85 -0.86
N GLU A 60 8.47 -6.95 -1.27
CA GLU A 60 8.11 -7.04 -2.68
C GLU A 60 8.27 -5.72 -3.43
N TYR A 61 7.92 -4.59 -2.80
CA TYR A 61 7.80 -3.30 -3.47
C TYR A 61 8.63 -2.20 -2.83
N LEU A 62 8.34 -1.86 -1.57
CA LEU A 62 8.86 -0.64 -0.97
C LEU A 62 10.37 -0.68 -0.74
N SER A 63 10.95 -1.84 -0.40
CA SER A 63 12.41 -2.04 -0.28
C SER A 63 13.17 -1.79 -1.59
N LYS A 64 12.49 -1.87 -2.75
CA LYS A 64 13.06 -1.61 -4.08
C LYS A 64 12.92 -0.15 -4.49
N ILE A 65 12.09 0.61 -3.78
CA ILE A 65 11.91 2.04 -3.91
C ILE A 65 12.84 2.61 -2.84
N ASN A 66 13.96 3.26 -3.19
CA ASN A 66 14.89 3.78 -2.18
C ASN A 66 14.17 4.88 -1.35
N ILE A 67 13.49 4.50 -0.27
CA ILE A 67 12.62 5.41 0.52
C ILE A 67 13.46 6.39 1.35
N TYR A 68 14.78 6.18 1.42
CA TYR A 68 15.69 6.86 2.34
C TYR A 68 16.82 7.68 1.67
N GLU A 69 16.97 7.68 0.34
CA GLU A 69 18.08 8.38 -0.31
C GLU A 69 17.65 9.61 -1.11
N ASP A 70 18.23 10.72 -0.68
CA ASP A 70 18.09 12.09 -1.14
C ASP A 70 18.38 12.27 -2.65
N ASN A 71 17.49 13.01 -3.31
CA ASN A 71 17.70 13.83 -4.51
C ASN A 71 18.22 13.24 -5.84
N ARG A 72 18.45 11.94 -6.00
CA ARG A 72 18.67 11.34 -7.35
C ARG A 72 17.87 10.07 -7.55
N ALA A 73 16.60 10.31 -7.88
CA ALA A 73 15.60 9.36 -8.31
C ALA A 73 16.14 8.18 -9.16
N LYS A 74 16.39 7.04 -8.50
CA LYS A 74 15.91 5.79 -9.07
C LYS A 74 14.40 5.79 -8.86
N ASN A 75 13.68 6.43 -9.78
CA ASN A 75 12.21 6.41 -9.87
C ASN A 75 11.73 4.98 -10.18
N VAL A 76 11.92 4.05 -9.26
CA VAL A 76 11.20 2.78 -9.29
C VAL A 76 9.78 3.14 -8.86
N ASN A 77 8.97 3.54 -9.84
CA ASN A 77 7.56 3.84 -9.65
C ASN A 77 6.86 2.53 -9.23
N LEU A 78 5.99 2.58 -8.21
CA LEU A 78 5.17 1.44 -7.81
C LEU A 78 4.42 0.85 -9.01
N TYR A 79 3.98 1.69 -9.96
CA TYR A 79 3.45 1.29 -11.25
C TYR A 79 4.35 0.31 -12.01
N SER A 80 5.66 0.56 -12.09
CA SER A 80 6.62 -0.28 -12.82
C SER A 80 6.81 -1.64 -12.15
N LEU A 81 6.66 -1.70 -10.83
CA LEU A 81 6.72 -2.96 -10.08
C LEU A 81 5.39 -3.73 -10.18
N LEU A 82 4.25 -3.05 -10.10
CA LEU A 82 2.92 -3.64 -10.22
C LEU A 82 2.59 -4.05 -11.66
N SER A 83 3.13 -3.35 -12.67
CA SER A 83 2.91 -3.66 -14.09
C SER A 83 3.42 -5.05 -14.45
N LYS A 84 4.50 -5.51 -13.78
CA LYS A 84 5.09 -6.85 -13.94
C LYS A 84 4.28 -7.96 -13.26
N LYS A 85 3.35 -7.64 -12.37
CA LYS A 85 2.50 -8.63 -11.67
C LYS A 85 1.23 -8.93 -12.47
N ARG A 86 0.76 -10.17 -12.33
CA ARG A 86 -0.54 -10.62 -12.88
C ARG A 86 -1.68 -10.02 -12.06
N PHE A 87 -2.80 -9.72 -12.71
CA PHE A 87 -3.98 -9.09 -12.08
C PHE A 87 -4.46 -9.82 -10.82
N LYS A 88 -4.50 -11.17 -10.82
CA LYS A 88 -4.87 -11.97 -9.63
C LYS A 88 -3.99 -11.73 -8.40
N SER A 89 -2.73 -11.36 -8.58
CA SER A 89 -1.85 -11.02 -7.46
C SER A 89 -2.18 -9.65 -6.88
N LEU A 90 -2.71 -8.74 -7.70
CA LEU A 90 -3.08 -7.40 -7.29
C LEU A 90 -4.39 -7.37 -6.49
N GLU A 91 -5.34 -8.24 -6.85
CA GLU A 91 -6.61 -8.42 -6.12
C GLU A 91 -6.40 -8.72 -4.64
N LYS A 92 -5.34 -9.46 -4.28
CA LYS A 92 -5.01 -9.74 -2.88
C LYS A 92 -4.69 -8.48 -2.08
N TYR A 93 -4.04 -7.49 -2.69
CA TYR A 93 -3.75 -6.22 -2.01
C TYR A 93 -5.03 -5.39 -1.84
N TYR A 94 -5.89 -5.35 -2.86
CA TYR A 94 -7.20 -4.69 -2.76
C TYR A 94 -8.07 -5.31 -1.67
N LEU A 95 -8.16 -6.63 -1.65
CA LEU A 95 -8.96 -7.36 -0.67
C LEU A 95 -8.46 -7.05 0.74
N PHE A 96 -7.14 -7.08 0.97
CA PHE A 96 -6.56 -6.72 2.25
C PHE A 96 -6.94 -5.29 2.68
N PHE A 97 -6.84 -4.29 1.80
CA PHE A 97 -7.19 -2.91 2.16
C PHE A 97 -8.67 -2.76 2.53
N LEU A 98 -9.57 -3.47 1.83
CA LEU A 98 -11.00 -3.48 2.14
C LEU A 98 -11.31 -4.21 3.45
N GLU A 99 -10.64 -5.34 3.71
CA GLU A 99 -10.75 -6.07 4.96
C GLU A 99 -10.28 -5.23 6.15
N GLU A 100 -9.11 -4.59 6.04
CA GLU A 100 -8.62 -3.68 7.08
C GLU A 100 -9.57 -2.51 7.31
N TYR A 101 -10.14 -1.93 6.23
CA TYR A 101 -11.15 -0.89 6.35
C TYR A 101 -12.43 -1.37 7.04
N SER A 102 -12.86 -2.61 6.79
CA SER A 102 -14.06 -3.19 7.44
C SER A 102 -13.90 -3.45 8.94
N LYS A 103 -12.67 -3.46 9.46
CA LYS A 103 -12.36 -3.64 10.89
C LYS A 103 -12.31 -2.32 11.67
N ILE A 104 -12.42 -1.18 10.97
CA ILE A 104 -12.45 0.17 11.55
C ILE A 104 -13.87 0.48 11.98
#